data_AF-A0A397YF76-F1
#
_entry.id   AF-A0A397YF76-F1
#
_cell.length_a   1.000
_cell.length_b   1.000
_cell.length_c   1.000
_cell.angle_alpha   90.00
_cell.angle_beta   90.00
_cell.angle_gamma   90.00
#
_symmetry.space_group_name_H-M   'P 1'
#
loop_
_entity.id
_entity.type
_entity.pdbx_description
1 polymer ?
#
loop_
_entity_poly.entity_id
_entity_poly.type
_entity_poly.pdbx_seq_one_letter_code
_entity_poly.pdbx_strand_id
1 'polypeptide(L)'
;DETKEKIRASMKQIWAERLRSKRLKEKFTSLWSESIAEAARRGGSGEVELDWDSYEKAKLEILSEEKARTKEQNRVRAEEAKTEKKVRRVVERQKERQERDQRGGKTRKPQQSKESATTASRSKLKKRLTKIHKKKTSLGKVAIGKDKVVSVAAKLEKLDLELIMKERRRGDISLSDQIQAAKNQRGNDFSSRFGLFAMKSMDFD
;
A
#
# COMPACT_ATOMS: atom_id res chain seq x y z
N ASP A 1 -81.58 -8.73 -8.26
CA ASP A 1 -80.14 -8.60 -8.00
C ASP A 1 -79.22 -9.38 -8.93
N GLU A 2 -79.64 -10.51 -9.49
CA GLU A 2 -78.82 -11.34 -10.40
C GLU A 2 -78.24 -10.61 -11.62
N THR A 3 -79.00 -9.70 -12.23
CA THR A 3 -78.53 -8.93 -13.40
C THR A 3 -77.42 -7.95 -13.04
N LYS A 4 -77.49 -7.32 -11.86
CA LYS A 4 -76.44 -6.43 -11.35
C LYS A 4 -75.15 -7.20 -11.06
N GLU A 5 -75.27 -8.40 -10.48
CA GLU A 5 -74.12 -9.27 -10.22
C GLU A 5 -73.46 -9.76 -11.51
N LYS A 6 -74.24 -10.11 -12.54
CA LYS A 6 -73.69 -10.46 -13.87
C LYS A 6 -72.91 -9.30 -14.49
N ILE A 7 -73.41 -8.07 -14.41
CA ILE A 7 -72.71 -6.87 -14.91
C ILE A 7 -71.43 -6.61 -14.11
N ARG A 8 -71.45 -6.79 -12.79
CA ARG A 8 -70.26 -6.65 -11.94
C ARG A 8 -69.21 -7.71 -12.27
N ALA A 9 -69.63 -8.95 -12.48
CA ALA A 9 -68.75 -10.06 -12.82
C ALA A 9 -68.09 -9.86 -14.20
N SER A 10 -68.87 -9.47 -15.22
CA SER A 10 -68.34 -9.20 -16.55
C SER A 10 -67.36 -8.02 -16.55
N MET A 11 -67.66 -6.95 -15.82
CA MET A 11 -66.74 -5.82 -15.66
C MET A 11 -65.43 -6.25 -14.99
N LYS A 12 -65.49 -7.04 -13.90
CA LYS A 12 -64.30 -7.60 -13.24
C LYS A 12 -63.46 -8.44 -14.19
N GLN A 13 -64.09 -9.25 -15.03
CA GLN A 13 -63.39 -10.07 -16.02
C GLN A 13 -62.67 -9.21 -17.06
N ILE A 14 -63.33 -8.19 -17.61
CA ILE A 14 -62.72 -7.26 -18.58
C ILE A 14 -61.50 -6.57 -17.98
N TRP A 15 -61.60 -6.09 -16.73
CA TRP A 15 -60.46 -5.48 -16.04
C TRP A 15 -59.32 -6.47 -15.79
N ALA A 16 -59.65 -7.72 -15.43
CA ALA A 16 -58.64 -8.76 -15.25
C ALA A 16 -57.92 -9.10 -16.56
N GLU A 17 -58.64 -9.21 -17.68
CA GLU A 17 -58.06 -9.44 -19.02
C GLU A 17 -57.18 -8.29 -19.47
N ARG A 18 -57.64 -7.03 -19.30
CA ARG A 18 -56.83 -5.84 -19.59
C ARG A 18 -55.55 -5.81 -18.77
N LEU A 19 -55.63 -6.12 -17.48
CA LEU A 19 -54.46 -6.17 -16.60
C LEU A 19 -53.47 -7.26 -17.03
N ARG A 20 -53.97 -8.45 -17.40
CA ARG A 20 -53.13 -9.54 -17.92
C ARG A 20 -52.43 -9.13 -19.22
N SER A 21 -53.18 -8.55 -20.17
CA SER A 21 -52.63 -8.09 -21.46
C SER A 21 -51.53 -7.04 -21.25
N LYS A 22 -51.76 -6.06 -20.35
CA LYS A 22 -50.75 -5.06 -19.99
C LYS A 22 -49.48 -5.71 -19.43
N ARG A 23 -49.63 -6.61 -18.46
CA ARG A 23 -48.48 -7.32 -17.86
C ARG A 23 -47.73 -8.19 -18.87
N LEU A 24 -48.43 -8.85 -19.77
CA LEU A 24 -47.81 -9.66 -20.83
C LEU A 24 -47.02 -8.77 -21.80
N LYS A 25 -47.58 -7.62 -22.18
CA LYS A 25 -46.88 -6.63 -23.02
C LYS A 25 -45.62 -6.11 -22.35
N GLU A 26 -45.69 -5.73 -21.08
CA GLU A 26 -44.52 -5.28 -20.30
C GLU A 26 -43.44 -6.37 -20.24
N LYS A 27 -43.81 -7.61 -19.92
CA LYS A 27 -42.89 -8.74 -19.92
C LYS A 27 -42.28 -9.00 -21.29
N PHE A 28 -43.07 -8.94 -22.35
CA PHE A 28 -42.60 -9.09 -23.72
C PHE A 28 -41.58 -8.01 -24.07
N THR A 29 -41.88 -6.74 -23.79
CA THR A 29 -40.95 -5.64 -24.04
C THR A 29 -39.64 -5.82 -23.25
N SER A 30 -39.72 -6.24 -21.98
CA SER A 30 -38.53 -6.53 -21.17
C SER A 30 -37.69 -7.65 -21.79
N LEU A 31 -38.30 -8.80 -22.09
CA LEU A 31 -37.60 -9.94 -22.70
C LEU A 31 -37.04 -9.61 -24.09
N TRP A 32 -37.78 -8.84 -24.88
CA TRP A 32 -37.32 -8.40 -26.20
C TRP A 32 -36.11 -7.46 -26.08
N SER A 33 -36.16 -6.49 -25.16
CA SER A 33 -35.04 -5.60 -24.90
C SER A 33 -33.80 -6.34 -24.37
N GLU A 34 -34.00 -7.35 -23.51
CA GLU A 34 -32.94 -8.19 -22.99
C GLU A 34 -32.32 -9.06 -24.08
N SER A 35 -33.14 -9.67 -24.95
CA SER A 35 -32.68 -10.46 -26.08
C SER A 35 -31.87 -9.63 -27.07
N ILE A 36 -32.27 -8.39 -27.35
CA ILE A 36 -31.50 -7.46 -28.19
C ILE A 36 -30.19 -7.10 -27.50
N ALA A 37 -30.23 -6.76 -26.21
CA ALA A 37 -29.02 -6.42 -25.45
C ALA A 37 -28.04 -7.60 -25.41
N GLU A 38 -28.53 -8.83 -25.26
CA GLU A 38 -27.74 -10.05 -25.33
C GLU A 38 -27.12 -10.28 -26.71
N ALA A 39 -27.91 -10.13 -27.78
CA ALA A 39 -27.41 -10.24 -29.14
C ALA A 39 -26.34 -9.18 -29.43
N ALA A 40 -26.55 -7.94 -28.98
CA ALA A 40 -25.58 -6.85 -29.11
C ALA A 40 -24.31 -7.06 -28.27
N ARG A 41 -24.39 -7.74 -27.12
CA ARG A 41 -23.22 -8.15 -26.34
C ARG A 41 -22.42 -9.23 -27.05
N ARG A 42 -23.09 -10.32 -27.47
CA ARG A 42 -22.44 -11.49 -28.10
C ARG A 42 -21.87 -11.17 -29.48
N GLY A 43 -22.47 -10.21 -30.20
CA GLY A 43 -22.08 -9.89 -31.58
C GLY A 43 -22.58 -10.92 -32.59
N GLY A 44 -22.28 -10.68 -33.87
CA GLY A 44 -22.54 -11.63 -34.94
C GLY A 44 -21.67 -12.90 -34.85
N SER A 45 -21.96 -13.91 -35.68
CA SER A 45 -21.14 -15.11 -35.75
C SER A 45 -19.71 -14.78 -36.19
N GLY A 46 -18.75 -14.94 -35.29
CA GLY A 46 -17.32 -14.64 -35.53
C GLY A 46 -16.85 -13.27 -35.00
N GLU A 47 -17.75 -12.49 -34.40
CA GLU A 47 -17.38 -11.26 -33.69
C GLU A 47 -17.01 -11.55 -32.23
N VAL A 48 -16.15 -10.72 -31.65
CA VAL A 48 -15.74 -10.81 -30.25
C VAL A 48 -16.84 -10.22 -29.37
N GLU A 49 -17.23 -10.94 -28.32
CA GLU A 49 -18.20 -10.46 -27.33
C GLU A 49 -17.70 -9.15 -26.69
N LEU A 50 -18.51 -8.09 -26.81
CA LEU A 50 -18.21 -6.77 -26.24
C LEU A 50 -18.86 -6.64 -24.85
N ASP A 51 -18.03 -6.54 -23.80
CA ASP A 51 -18.47 -6.19 -22.44
C ASP A 51 -18.63 -4.67 -22.32
N TRP A 52 -19.79 -4.16 -22.73
CA TRP A 52 -20.14 -2.73 -22.63
C TRP A 52 -20.08 -2.17 -21.20
N ASP A 53 -20.20 -3.03 -20.18
CA ASP A 53 -20.14 -2.62 -18.78
C ASP A 53 -18.69 -2.56 -18.23
N SER A 54 -17.69 -2.97 -19.03
CA SER A 54 -16.29 -3.03 -18.60
C SER A 54 -15.78 -1.68 -18.06
N TYR A 55 -16.18 -0.57 -18.69
CA TYR A 55 -15.79 0.77 -18.25
C TYR A 55 -16.35 1.14 -16.87
N GLU A 56 -17.63 0.88 -16.63
CA GLU A 56 -18.26 1.17 -15.33
C GLU A 56 -17.72 0.23 -14.24
N LYS A 57 -17.45 -1.04 -14.57
CA LYS A 57 -16.78 -1.98 -13.65
C LYS A 57 -15.39 -1.47 -13.25
N ALA A 58 -14.58 -1.06 -14.23
CA ALA A 58 -13.24 -0.51 -13.97
C ALA A 58 -13.30 0.79 -13.16
N LYS A 59 -14.28 1.66 -13.43
CA LYS A 59 -14.49 2.91 -12.68
C LYS A 59 -14.86 2.64 -11.21
N LEU A 60 -15.73 1.66 -10.96
CA LEU A 60 -16.10 1.24 -9.60
C LEU A 60 -14.89 0.64 -8.85
N GLU A 61 -14.07 -0.14 -9.55
CA GLU A 61 -12.84 -0.71 -8.99
C GLU A 61 -11.87 0.39 -8.56
N ILE A 62 -11.59 1.36 -9.42
CA ILE A 62 -10.72 2.52 -9.11
C ILE A 62 -11.26 3.30 -7.90
N LEU A 63 -12.57 3.59 -7.87
CA LEU A 63 -13.19 4.28 -6.74
C LEU A 63 -13.09 3.49 -5.43
N SER A 64 -13.11 2.16 -5.50
CA SER A 64 -12.95 1.29 -4.33
C SER A 64 -11.51 1.28 -3.83
N GLU A 65 -10.52 1.24 -4.74
CA GLU A 65 -9.11 1.32 -4.40
C GLU A 65 -8.74 2.67 -3.79
N GLU A 66 -9.23 3.78 -4.33
CA GLU A 66 -8.98 5.11 -3.77
C GLU A 66 -9.52 5.23 -2.34
N LYS A 67 -10.71 4.69 -2.07
CA LYS A 67 -11.27 4.62 -0.72
C LYS A 67 -10.42 3.77 0.22
N ALA A 68 -9.86 2.66 -0.26
CA ALA A 68 -8.96 1.84 0.54
C ALA A 68 -7.63 2.55 0.83
N ARG A 69 -7.03 3.21 -0.18
CA ARG A 69 -5.77 3.97 -0.06
C ARG A 69 -5.91 5.14 0.91
N THR A 70 -7.01 5.89 0.84
CA THR A 70 -7.29 6.99 1.78
C THR A 70 -7.52 6.51 3.20
N LYS A 71 -8.21 5.38 3.38
CA LYS A 71 -8.37 4.75 4.69
C LYS A 71 -7.03 4.31 5.28
N GLU A 72 -6.16 3.70 4.47
CA GLU A 72 -4.84 3.27 4.94
C GLU A 72 -3.93 4.45 5.26
N GLN A 73 -3.90 5.49 4.42
CA GLN A 73 -3.17 6.74 4.73
C GLN A 73 -3.65 7.38 6.04
N ASN A 74 -4.95 7.37 6.31
CA ASN A 74 -5.49 7.89 7.57
C ASN A 74 -5.07 7.05 8.79
N ARG A 75 -4.92 5.72 8.64
CA ARG A 75 -4.40 4.86 9.71
C ARG A 75 -2.92 5.11 9.96
N VAL A 76 -2.13 5.24 8.91
CA VAL A 76 -0.70 5.58 9.00
C VAL A 76 -0.51 6.93 9.68
N ARG A 77 -1.23 7.97 9.24
CA ARG A 77 -1.19 9.30 9.90
C ARG A 77 -1.62 9.25 11.37
N ALA A 78 -2.59 8.41 11.71
CA ALA A 78 -3.02 8.24 13.09
C ALA A 78 -1.96 7.54 13.96
N GLU A 79 -1.23 6.58 13.40
CA GLU A 79 -0.10 5.94 14.09
C GLU A 79 1.12 6.86 14.19
N GLU A 80 1.45 7.61 13.14
CA GLU A 80 2.49 8.64 13.14
C GLU A 80 2.21 9.74 14.17
N ALA A 81 0.96 10.18 14.29
CA ALA A 81 0.57 11.14 15.34
C ALA A 81 0.73 10.56 16.75
N LYS A 82 0.56 9.24 16.94
CA LYS A 82 0.79 8.58 18.23
C LYS A 82 2.28 8.44 18.54
N THR A 83 3.10 8.09 17.54
CA THR A 83 4.56 7.98 17.70
C THR A 83 5.17 9.35 17.94
N GLU A 84 4.75 10.38 17.21
CA GLU A 84 5.22 11.76 17.40
C GLU A 84 4.87 12.29 18.80
N LYS A 85 3.65 12.05 19.29
CA LYS A 85 3.26 12.40 20.68
C LYS A 85 4.12 11.69 21.72
N LYS A 86 4.47 10.42 21.50
CA LYS A 86 5.39 9.68 22.39
C LYS A 86 6.80 10.27 22.35
N VAL A 87 7.31 10.57 21.16
CA VAL A 87 8.64 11.18 20.97
C VAL A 87 8.70 12.57 21.63
N ARG A 88 7.69 13.42 21.44
CA ARG A 88 7.59 14.74 22.11
C ARG A 88 7.64 14.61 23.64
N ARG A 89 6.90 13.66 24.22
CA ARG A 89 6.93 13.40 25.68
C ARG A 89 8.31 12.91 26.16
N VAL A 90 9.02 12.14 25.35
CA VAL A 90 10.38 11.67 25.69
C VAL A 90 11.38 12.84 25.65
N VAL A 91 11.30 13.69 24.62
CA VAL A 91 12.13 14.89 24.48
C VAL A 91 11.90 15.87 25.62
N GLU A 92 10.63 16.10 26.00
CA GLU A 92 10.28 16.96 27.13
C GLU A 92 10.85 16.42 28.45
N ARG A 93 10.71 15.11 28.70
CA ARG A 93 11.30 14.43 29.87
C ARG A 93 12.84 14.46 29.88
N GLN A 94 13.49 14.41 28.71
CA GLN A 94 14.94 14.55 28.63
C GLN A 94 15.38 15.98 28.93
N LYS A 95 14.66 16.99 28.43
CA LYS A 95 14.93 18.39 28.71
C LYS A 95 14.73 18.73 30.18
N GLU A 96 13.68 18.19 30.81
CA GLU A 96 13.43 18.32 32.26
C GLU A 96 14.55 17.67 33.09
N ARG A 97 15.01 16.47 32.71
CA ARG A 97 16.16 15.80 33.36
C ARG A 97 17.44 16.62 33.21
N GLN A 98 17.70 17.13 32.02
CA GLN A 98 18.87 17.94 31.73
C GLN A 98 18.83 19.28 32.49
N GLU A 99 17.68 19.92 32.62
CA GLU A 99 17.50 21.11 33.47
C GLU A 99 17.70 20.79 34.95
N ARG A 100 17.21 19.63 35.42
CA ARG A 100 17.41 19.18 36.80
C ARG A 100 18.88 18.89 37.11
N ASP A 101 19.60 18.32 36.16
CA ASP A 101 21.04 18.04 36.27
C ASP A 101 21.85 19.36 36.21
N GLN A 102 21.41 20.36 35.43
CA GLN A 102 22.00 21.71 35.41
C GLN A 102 21.69 22.52 36.69
N ARG A 103 20.49 22.38 37.27
CA ARG A 103 20.13 22.97 38.58
C ARG A 103 20.76 22.22 39.77
N GLY A 104 21.29 21.01 39.54
CA GLY A 104 21.98 20.17 40.52
C GLY A 104 23.38 20.65 40.94
N GLY A 105 23.85 21.78 40.41
CA GLY A 105 25.15 22.38 40.74
C GLY A 105 25.18 23.31 41.97
N LYS A 106 24.14 23.35 42.81
CA LYS A 106 24.19 24.09 44.09
C LYS A 106 24.01 23.16 45.28
N THR A 107 25.14 22.89 45.93
CA THR A 107 25.28 22.31 47.27
C THR A 107 24.18 22.75 48.23
N ARG A 108 23.33 21.82 48.66
CA ARG A 108 22.66 21.90 49.97
C ARG A 108 23.53 21.17 50.98
N LYS A 109 24.02 21.88 52.00
CA LYS A 109 24.74 21.30 53.13
C LYS A 109 23.82 20.28 53.84
N PRO A 110 24.33 19.10 54.23
CA PRO A 110 23.57 18.17 55.06
C PRO A 110 23.59 18.68 56.51
N GLN A 111 22.42 19.01 57.04
CA GLN A 111 22.24 19.24 58.47
C GLN A 111 22.17 17.87 59.16
N GLN A 112 23.13 17.60 60.02
CA GLN A 112 23.20 16.39 60.84
C GLN A 112 22.05 16.38 61.85
N SER A 113 21.27 15.30 61.90
CA SER A 113 20.94 14.56 63.13
C SER A 113 19.96 13.42 62.85
N LYS A 114 20.07 12.38 63.69
CA LYS A 114 19.32 11.10 63.72
C LYS A 114 19.90 9.95 62.88
N GLU A 115 21.10 9.58 63.28
CA GLU A 115 21.48 8.18 63.47
C GLU A 115 20.52 7.52 64.48
N SER A 116 19.82 6.44 64.09
CA SER A 116 19.47 5.31 64.97
C SER A 116 18.51 4.26 64.37
N ALA A 117 18.09 4.35 63.09
CA ALA A 117 17.15 3.35 62.53
C ALA A 117 17.66 2.51 61.34
N THR A 118 18.74 2.91 60.65
CA THR A 118 19.09 2.33 59.33
C THR A 118 20.41 1.57 59.27
N THR A 119 21.24 1.59 60.33
CA THR A 119 22.54 0.89 60.38
C THR A 119 22.41 -0.62 60.51
N ALA A 120 21.29 -1.13 61.06
CA ALA A 120 21.04 -2.57 61.22
C ALA A 120 20.73 -3.31 59.89
N SER A 121 20.19 -2.61 58.88
CA SER A 121 19.87 -3.20 57.57
C SER A 121 21.09 -3.27 56.64
N ARG A 122 21.95 -2.24 56.70
CA ARG A 122 23.11 -2.10 55.80
C ARG A 122 24.24 -3.10 56.10
N SER A 123 24.33 -3.58 57.34
CA SER A 123 25.32 -4.59 57.75
C SER A 123 24.98 -6.02 57.28
N LYS A 124 23.70 -6.34 57.04
CA LYS A 124 23.26 -7.64 56.48
C LYS A 124 23.52 -7.75 54.98
N LEU A 125 23.51 -6.64 54.26
CA LEU A 125 23.76 -6.60 52.81
C LEU A 125 25.23 -6.90 52.46
N LYS A 126 26.17 -6.34 53.23
CA LYS A 126 27.61 -6.56 53.00
C LYS A 126 28.03 -8.02 53.21
N LYS A 127 27.43 -8.72 54.21
CA LYS A 127 27.67 -10.16 54.45
C LYS A 127 27.16 -11.06 53.31
N ARG A 128 26.14 -10.62 52.55
CA ARG A 128 25.64 -11.35 51.37
C ARG A 128 26.53 -11.13 50.14
N LEU A 129 27.16 -9.96 50.02
CA LEU A 129 27.97 -9.60 48.86
C LEU A 129 29.33 -10.31 48.83
N THR A 130 29.95 -10.55 50.00
CA THR A 130 31.27 -11.22 50.08
C THR A 130 31.22 -12.74 49.85
N LYS A 131 30.04 -13.35 49.74
CA LYS A 131 29.87 -14.76 49.37
C LYS A 131 29.90 -15.02 47.86
N ILE A 132 29.75 -14.00 47.01
CA ILE A 132 29.60 -14.16 45.55
C ILE A 132 30.91 -13.86 44.80
N HIS A 133 32.05 -14.27 45.35
CA HIS A 133 33.30 -14.21 44.58
C HIS A 133 34.09 -15.49 44.71
N LYS A 134 33.77 -16.49 43.87
CA LYS A 134 34.73 -17.50 43.44
C LYS A 134 34.57 -17.84 41.95
N LYS A 135 35.62 -17.43 41.21
CA LYS A 135 36.18 -17.93 39.93
C LYS A 135 35.52 -17.52 38.61
N LYS A 136 36.14 -16.55 37.92
CA LYS A 136 36.16 -16.45 36.45
C LYS A 136 37.48 -17.03 35.96
N THR A 137 37.39 -18.09 35.17
CA THR A 137 38.47 -18.68 34.37
C THR A 137 38.84 -17.75 33.21
N SER A 138 40.14 -17.60 32.99
CA SER A 138 40.75 -16.88 31.87
C SER A 138 40.51 -17.62 30.55
N LEU A 139 39.94 -16.95 29.54
CA LEU A 139 39.98 -17.42 28.15
C LEU A 139 39.81 -16.25 27.17
N GLY A 140 40.82 -16.05 26.32
CA GLY A 140 40.69 -15.56 24.95
C GLY A 140 40.66 -14.05 24.73
N LYS A 141 41.83 -13.46 24.48
CA LYS A 141 41.96 -12.16 23.80
C LYS A 141 41.87 -12.42 22.29
N VAL A 142 40.75 -12.10 21.64
CA VAL A 142 40.63 -12.13 20.18
C VAL A 142 40.73 -10.71 19.66
N ALA A 143 41.80 -10.43 18.89
CA ALA A 143 41.95 -9.18 18.17
C ALA A 143 41.03 -9.19 16.94
N ILE A 144 39.89 -8.50 17.02
CA ILE A 144 39.03 -8.24 15.87
C ILE A 144 39.67 -7.09 15.08
N GLY A 145 40.26 -7.41 13.93
CA GLY A 145 40.79 -6.44 12.99
C GLY A 145 39.70 -5.48 12.52
N LYS A 146 39.79 -4.22 12.97
CA LYS A 146 38.86 -3.13 12.63
C LYS A 146 38.75 -2.87 11.12
N ASP A 147 39.75 -3.27 10.34
CA ASP A 147 39.87 -3.01 8.91
C ASP A 147 38.80 -3.71 8.04
N LYS A 148 38.40 -4.93 8.41
CA LYS A 148 37.50 -5.72 7.57
C LYS A 148 36.04 -5.25 7.65
N VAL A 149 35.66 -4.68 8.80
CA VAL A 149 34.30 -4.14 9.02
C VAL A 149 34.15 -2.78 8.35
N VAL A 150 35.19 -1.94 8.40
CA VAL A 150 35.20 -0.63 7.71
C VAL A 150 35.14 -0.81 6.20
N SER A 151 35.84 -1.80 5.64
CA SER A 151 35.83 -2.06 4.20
C SER A 151 34.51 -2.65 3.69
N VAL A 152 33.77 -3.41 4.50
CA VAL A 152 32.40 -3.85 4.15
C VAL A 152 31.41 -2.68 4.25
N ALA A 153 31.53 -1.84 5.28
CA ALA A 153 30.71 -0.64 5.42
C ALA A 153 30.93 0.36 4.28
N ALA A 154 32.19 0.62 3.90
CA ALA A 154 32.53 1.49 2.78
C ALA A 154 32.04 0.93 1.42
N LYS A 155 32.04 -0.40 1.25
CA LYS A 155 31.47 -1.04 0.04
C LYS A 155 29.95 -0.89 -0.02
N LEU A 156 29.26 -1.01 1.12
CA LEU A 156 27.80 -0.78 1.22
C LEU A 156 27.45 0.68 0.93
N GLU A 157 28.19 1.64 1.50
CA GLU A 157 27.99 3.07 1.28
C GLU A 157 28.22 3.47 -0.19
N LYS A 158 29.21 2.85 -0.85
CA LYS A 158 29.47 3.08 -2.28
C LYS A 158 28.34 2.60 -3.19
N LEU A 159 27.68 1.48 -2.84
CA LEU A 159 26.52 0.97 -3.57
C LEU A 159 25.28 1.87 -3.38
N ASP A 160 25.11 2.44 -2.19
CA ASP A 160 23.99 3.35 -1.89
C ASP A 160 24.07 4.66 -2.69
N LEU A 161 25.28 5.24 -2.78
CA LEU A 161 25.53 6.41 -3.62
C LEU A 161 25.28 6.13 -5.12
N GLU A 162 25.66 4.95 -5.62
CA GLU A 162 25.37 4.56 -7.00
C GLU A 162 23.87 4.41 -7.27
N LEU A 163 23.11 3.94 -6.28
CA LEU A 163 21.66 3.79 -6.38
C LEU A 163 20.98 5.16 -6.41
N ILE A 164 21.37 6.08 -5.52
CA ILE A 164 20.90 7.47 -5.51
C ILE A 164 21.25 8.19 -6.81
N MET A 165 22.47 8.00 -7.34
CA MET A 165 22.87 8.60 -8.63
C MET A 165 22.15 8.00 -9.84
N LYS A 166 21.78 6.70 -9.79
CA LYS A 166 20.96 6.07 -10.84
C LYS A 166 19.49 6.50 -10.76
N GLU A 167 18.94 6.65 -9.55
CA GLU A 167 17.60 7.19 -9.31
C GLU A 167 17.52 8.65 -9.79
N ARG A 168 18.50 9.47 -9.45
CA ARG A 168 18.59 10.88 -9.90
C ARG A 168 18.72 10.98 -11.43
N ARG A 169 19.51 10.11 -12.06
CA ARG A 169 19.62 10.05 -13.53
C ARG A 169 18.35 9.55 -14.23
N ARG A 170 17.43 8.88 -13.53
CA ARG A 170 16.09 8.54 -14.05
C ARG A 170 15.11 9.71 -13.92
N GLY A 171 15.32 10.61 -12.95
CA GLY A 171 14.48 11.79 -12.73
C GLY A 171 14.72 12.95 -13.70
N ASP A 172 15.88 13.00 -14.36
CA ASP A 172 16.27 14.11 -15.26
C ASP A 172 16.00 13.83 -16.76
N ILE A 173 15.34 12.71 -17.09
CA ILE A 173 14.98 12.40 -18.48
C ILE A 173 13.60 13.02 -18.74
N SER A 174 13.57 14.10 -19.52
CA SER A 174 12.31 14.73 -19.93
C SER A 174 11.42 13.70 -20.63
N LEU A 175 10.11 13.71 -20.33
CA LEU A 175 9.13 12.83 -20.97
C LEU A 175 9.22 12.91 -22.51
N SER A 176 9.53 14.10 -23.05
CA SER A 176 9.76 14.32 -24.47
C SER A 176 10.92 13.49 -25.02
N ASP A 177 12.02 13.39 -24.28
CA ASP A 177 13.20 12.61 -24.67
C ASP A 177 12.91 11.10 -24.60
N GLN A 178 12.11 10.68 -23.61
CA GLN A 178 11.65 9.30 -23.48
C GLN A 178 10.76 8.87 -24.65
N ILE A 179 9.85 9.74 -25.09
CA ILE A 179 8.99 9.52 -26.26
C ILE A 179 9.84 9.46 -27.55
N GLN A 180 10.82 10.34 -27.70
CA GLN A 180 11.68 10.36 -28.89
C GLN A 180 12.58 9.12 -28.96
N ALA A 181 13.15 8.67 -27.84
CA ALA A 181 13.92 7.44 -27.76
C ALA A 181 13.09 6.20 -28.14
N ALA A 182 11.86 6.09 -27.62
CA ALA A 182 10.95 5.00 -27.95
C ALA A 182 10.53 5.03 -29.44
N LYS A 183 10.30 6.23 -29.99
CA LYS A 183 9.97 6.40 -31.41
C LYS A 183 11.13 5.97 -32.33
N ASN A 184 12.36 6.30 -31.97
CA ASN A 184 13.55 5.95 -32.75
C ASN A 184 13.83 4.43 -32.73
N GLN A 185 13.50 3.73 -31.64
CA GLN A 185 13.55 2.25 -31.62
C GLN A 185 12.55 1.63 -32.60
N ARG A 186 11.32 2.15 -32.66
CA ARG A 186 10.27 1.60 -33.54
C ARG A 186 10.57 1.77 -35.03
N GLY A 187 11.35 2.78 -35.41
CA GLY A 187 11.78 3.03 -36.80
C GLY A 187 12.88 2.07 -37.28
N ASN A 188 13.69 1.50 -36.39
CA ASN A 188 14.82 0.66 -36.77
C ASN A 188 14.42 -0.82 -37.03
N ASP A 189 13.32 -1.27 -36.42
CA ASP A 189 12.80 -2.64 -36.57
C ASP A 189 12.03 -2.88 -37.88
N PHE A 190 11.65 -1.81 -38.58
CA PHE A 190 10.96 -1.89 -39.88
C PHE A 190 11.94 -2.00 -41.05
N SER A 191 13.09 -1.30 -41.00
CA SER A 191 14.11 -1.40 -42.05
C SER A 191 14.95 -2.68 -41.98
N SER A 192 15.16 -3.25 -40.78
CA SER A 192 15.95 -4.48 -40.63
C SER A 192 15.20 -5.74 -41.12
N ARG A 193 13.86 -5.75 -41.08
CA ARG A 193 13.05 -6.93 -41.47
C ARG A 193 12.76 -7.06 -42.97
N PHE A 194 12.92 -5.99 -43.76
CA PHE A 194 12.68 -6.01 -45.20
C PHE A 194 13.96 -6.03 -46.06
N GLY A 195 15.15 -6.02 -45.45
CA GLY A 195 16.44 -5.98 -46.15
C GLY A 195 16.99 -7.32 -46.66
N LEU A 196 16.23 -8.43 -46.61
CA LEU A 196 16.74 -9.77 -46.97
C LEU A 196 15.99 -10.49 -48.10
N PHE A 197 15.28 -9.75 -48.96
CA PHE A 197 14.62 -10.31 -50.15
C PHE A 197 15.07 -9.58 -51.42
N ALA A 198 16.37 -9.61 -51.71
CA ALA A 198 16.91 -9.17 -52.99
C ALA A 198 17.39 -10.37 -53.81
N MET A 199 16.79 -10.52 -55.00
CA MET A 199 17.27 -11.19 -56.21
C MET A 199 17.16 -12.72 -56.32
N LYS A 200 16.08 -13.15 -57.01
CA LYS A 200 16.16 -14.18 -58.05
C LYS A 200 15.17 -13.82 -59.16
N SER A 201 15.66 -13.12 -60.18
CA SER A 201 14.95 -12.92 -61.44
C SER A 201 14.80 -14.28 -62.11
N MET A 202 13.57 -14.68 -62.44
CA MET A 202 13.30 -15.78 -63.36
C MET A 202 12.69 -15.17 -64.61
N ASP A 203 13.47 -15.24 -65.69
CA ASP A 203 13.03 -15.03 -67.06
C ASP A 203 12.05 -16.15 -67.45
N PHE A 204 11.04 -15.82 -68.27
CA PHE A 204 10.19 -16.80 -68.93
C PHE A 204 10.05 -16.41 -70.41
N ASP A 205 10.47 -17.33 -71.28
CA ASP A 205 10.19 -17.40 -72.72
C ASP A 205 8.69 -17.60 -73.01
#